data_AF-A0AAC9K7Y7-F1
#
_entry.id   AF-A0AAC9K7Y7-F1
#
_cell.length_a   1.000
_cell.length_b   1.000
_cell.length_c   1.000
_cell.angle_alpha   90.00
_cell.angle_beta   90.00
_cell.angle_gamma   90.00
#
_symmetry.space_group_name_H-M   'P 1'
#
loop_
_entity.id
_entity.type
_entity.pdbx_description
1 polymer ?
#
loop_
_entity_poly.entity_id
_entity_poly.type
_entity_poly.pdbx_seq_one_letter_code
_entity_poly.pdbx_strand_id
1 'polypeptide(L)'
;MMKQTFSLSFPTKLWTVLLLATGSSLLFTMPLALAGNDAPHGAGLPATMVEITPSDVALLPSGPAECPPDAGAEDPGELAHVRQAIQTGHLLRIITLGPWGTPASRTGKAMPAVPWLTAVMLKQALPQVTIFLSQQGARGEQAQTTADRLPSILKDAHYDLALWQSGTVEAERNMPPSAYYDALKDGVGRLLSANTDIVLIDLPYSHLLNTYADPTLYEDALEQAAVPDGVALYPRFDIIRRWVTTGAMPRHTEGHIRVKDIALQHRVCLARSLMHFILQGAGITPENPATPYPPPGK
;
A
#
# COMPACT_ATOMS: atom_id res chain seq x y z
N MET A 1 24.85 48.07 49.01
CA MET A 1 24.26 48.86 47.91
C MET A 1 22.87 48.33 47.62
N MET A 2 21.89 49.22 47.79
CA MET A 2 20.48 49.26 47.34
C MET A 2 19.65 47.97 47.23
N LYS A 3 18.71 47.86 48.19
CA LYS A 3 17.38 47.26 48.08
C LYS A 3 16.52 48.07 47.10
N GLN A 4 15.56 47.45 46.41
CA GLN A 4 14.24 48.05 46.18
C GLN A 4 13.19 47.00 45.77
N THR A 5 12.32 46.69 46.73
CA THR A 5 10.92 46.26 46.56
C THR A 5 10.07 47.48 46.23
N PHE A 6 9.11 47.37 45.28
CA PHE A 6 7.96 48.27 45.25
C PHE A 6 6.67 47.51 44.92
N SER A 7 5.69 47.78 45.78
CA SER A 7 4.30 47.35 45.76
C SER A 7 3.43 48.52 45.26
N LEU A 8 2.16 48.22 45.00
CA LEU A 8 0.96 49.07 45.09
C LEU A 8 0.22 49.44 43.78
N SER A 9 -0.93 48.77 43.65
CA SER A 9 -2.29 49.35 43.75
C SER A 9 -3.01 49.87 42.50
N PHE A 10 -4.27 49.45 42.43
CA PHE A 10 -5.33 49.80 41.46
C PHE A 10 -5.83 51.24 41.61
N PRO A 11 -6.52 51.75 40.57
CA PRO A 11 -7.81 52.37 40.84
C PRO A 11 -8.94 51.84 39.94
N THR A 12 -10.07 51.60 40.60
CA THR A 12 -11.44 51.49 40.10
C THR A 12 -11.89 52.74 39.36
N LYS A 13 -12.58 52.59 38.22
CA LYS A 13 -13.59 53.55 37.75
C LYS A 13 -14.82 52.85 37.20
N LEU A 14 -15.94 53.11 37.87
CA LEU A 14 -17.31 52.86 37.45
C LEU A 14 -17.63 53.59 36.14
N TRP A 15 -18.37 52.93 35.26
CA TRP A 15 -19.32 53.59 34.35
C TRP A 15 -20.63 52.80 34.35
N THR A 16 -21.67 53.45 34.87
CA THR A 16 -23.06 53.04 34.72
C THR A 16 -23.64 53.80 33.53
N VAL A 17 -24.17 53.10 32.52
CA VAL A 17 -25.22 53.66 31.66
C VAL A 17 -26.28 52.59 31.44
N LEU A 18 -27.46 52.93 31.94
CA LEU A 18 -28.74 52.26 31.80
C LEU A 18 -29.30 52.56 30.40
N LEU A 19 -29.80 51.55 29.68
CA LEU A 19 -30.84 51.76 28.67
C LEU A 19 -31.70 50.49 28.56
N LEU A 20 -32.90 50.61 29.11
CA LEU A 20 -34.04 49.73 28.85
C LEU A 20 -34.45 49.88 27.38
N ALA A 21 -34.56 48.76 26.68
CA ALA A 21 -35.39 48.66 25.49
C ALA A 21 -36.16 47.34 25.55
N THR A 22 -37.43 47.45 25.94
CA THR A 22 -38.46 46.44 25.78
C THR A 22 -38.81 46.28 24.31
N GLY A 23 -38.84 45.05 23.81
CA GLY A 23 -39.28 44.77 22.43
C GLY A 23 -39.38 43.28 22.16
N SER A 24 -40.51 42.68 22.54
CA SER A 24 -40.91 41.34 22.11
C SER A 24 -41.08 41.29 20.60
N SER A 25 -40.48 40.29 19.93
CA SER A 25 -40.93 39.79 18.63
C SER A 25 -40.49 38.35 18.44
N LEU A 26 -41.48 37.46 18.56
CA LEU A 26 -41.65 36.12 18.00
C LEU A 26 -40.45 35.52 17.24
N LEU A 27 -39.82 34.51 17.84
CA LEU A 27 -38.98 33.54 17.11
C LEU A 27 -39.75 32.23 16.98
N PHE A 28 -40.01 31.87 15.73
CA PHE A 28 -40.44 30.55 15.27
C PHE A 28 -39.45 29.49 15.77
N THR A 29 -39.88 28.60 16.66
CA THR A 29 -39.11 27.41 17.05
C THR A 29 -39.28 26.34 15.98
N MET A 30 -38.28 26.19 15.09
CA MET A 30 -38.15 24.97 14.29
C MET A 30 -37.79 23.81 15.21
N PRO A 31 -38.36 22.60 15.00
CA PRO A 31 -38.01 21.44 15.79
C PRO A 31 -36.59 20.98 15.43
N LEU A 32 -35.79 20.81 16.48
CA LEU A 32 -34.48 20.18 16.43
C LEU A 32 -34.68 18.70 16.06
N ALA A 33 -34.52 18.36 14.79
CA ALA A 33 -34.43 16.98 14.36
C ALA A 33 -33.11 16.40 14.89
N LEU A 34 -33.21 15.48 15.86
CA LEU A 34 -32.14 14.57 16.23
C LEU A 34 -31.87 13.64 15.03
N ALA A 35 -31.00 14.08 14.12
CA ALA A 35 -30.35 13.18 13.18
C ALA A 35 -29.30 12.38 13.95
N GLY A 36 -29.44 11.06 13.97
CA GLY A 36 -28.44 10.15 14.51
C GLY A 36 -27.11 10.34 13.80
N ASN A 37 -26.05 10.53 14.59
CA ASN A 37 -24.67 10.47 14.11
C ASN A 37 -24.31 9.01 13.84
N ASP A 38 -24.54 8.54 12.62
CA ASP A 38 -23.78 7.44 12.03
C ASP A 38 -23.12 7.97 10.76
N ALA A 39 -21.91 8.50 10.93
CA ALA A 39 -20.98 8.73 9.83
C ALA A 39 -19.66 8.02 10.18
N PRO A 40 -19.33 6.88 9.54
CA PRO A 40 -17.97 6.38 9.58
C PRO A 40 -17.14 7.11 8.51
N HIS A 41 -15.80 7.09 8.65
CA HIS A 41 -14.78 7.59 7.70
C HIS A 41 -14.43 9.08 7.83
N GLY A 42 -13.46 9.39 8.70
CA GLY A 42 -12.92 10.74 8.82
C GLY A 42 -11.59 10.82 9.57
N ALA A 43 -10.62 9.95 9.26
CA ALA A 43 -9.22 10.24 9.53
C ALA A 43 -8.62 10.82 8.24
N GLY A 44 -8.06 12.03 8.29
CA GLY A 44 -7.50 12.71 7.12
C GLY A 44 -6.42 11.86 6.43
N LEU A 45 -6.22 12.07 5.13
CA LEU A 45 -5.17 11.37 4.38
C LEU A 45 -3.79 11.80 4.91
N PRO A 46 -2.89 10.86 5.27
CA PRO A 46 -1.56 11.19 5.74
C PRO A 46 -0.76 11.81 4.59
N ALA A 47 0.21 12.69 4.90
CA ALA A 47 1.04 13.38 3.91
C ALA A 47 1.82 12.43 2.98
N THR A 48 1.94 11.15 3.34
CA THR A 48 2.59 10.10 2.55
C THR A 48 1.67 9.45 1.52
N MET A 49 0.34 9.66 1.58
CA MET A 49 -0.60 9.17 0.57
C MET A 49 -0.57 10.08 -0.66
N VAL A 50 -0.40 9.46 -1.81
CA VAL A 50 -0.45 10.11 -3.12
C VAL A 50 -1.66 9.55 -3.87
N GLU A 51 -2.54 10.42 -4.34
CA GLU A 51 -3.61 10.02 -5.25
C GLU A 51 -3.03 9.62 -6.60
N ILE A 52 -3.49 8.50 -7.15
CA ILE A 52 -3.18 8.06 -8.51
C ILE A 52 -4.18 8.66 -9.48
N THR A 53 -3.67 9.43 -10.44
CA THR A 53 -4.46 10.27 -11.35
C THR A 53 -4.47 9.71 -12.78
N PRO A 54 -5.41 10.14 -13.64
CA PRO A 54 -5.37 9.84 -15.08
C PRO A 54 -4.07 10.29 -15.77
N SER A 55 -3.41 11.34 -15.25
CA SER A 55 -2.10 11.76 -15.75
C SER A 55 -1.01 10.73 -15.46
N ASP A 56 -1.09 10.03 -14.33
CA ASP A 56 -0.16 8.95 -14.01
C ASP A 56 -0.36 7.76 -14.98
N VAL A 57 -1.63 7.47 -15.36
CA VAL A 57 -1.95 6.45 -16.38
C VAL A 57 -1.34 6.81 -17.75
N ALA A 58 -1.41 8.08 -18.15
CA ALA A 58 -0.80 8.55 -19.40
C ALA A 58 0.74 8.43 -19.41
N LEU A 59 1.38 8.35 -18.23
CA LEU A 59 2.82 8.17 -18.06
C LEU A 59 3.22 6.70 -17.89
N LEU A 60 2.28 5.75 -17.96
CA LEU A 60 2.61 4.33 -17.89
C LEU A 60 3.62 3.99 -19.00
N PRO A 61 4.75 3.34 -18.64
CA PRO A 61 5.71 2.91 -19.64
C PRO A 61 5.06 1.89 -20.58
N SER A 62 5.32 2.05 -21.88
CA SER A 62 5.00 1.06 -22.91
C SER A 62 5.88 -0.17 -22.67
N GLY A 63 5.48 -1.03 -21.74
CA GLY A 63 6.13 -2.32 -21.52
C GLY A 63 5.89 -3.28 -22.69
N PRO A 64 6.18 -4.58 -22.51
CA PRO A 64 5.93 -5.54 -23.56
C PRO A 64 4.42 -5.64 -23.85
N ALA A 65 4.08 -5.84 -25.12
CA ALA A 65 2.70 -5.96 -25.59
C ALA A 65 1.96 -7.11 -24.90
N GLU A 66 2.68 -8.21 -24.68
CA GLU A 66 2.23 -9.38 -23.95
C GLU A 66 3.22 -9.68 -22.83
N CYS A 67 2.72 -10.11 -21.69
CA CYS A 67 3.53 -10.63 -20.60
C CYS A 67 3.38 -12.15 -20.56
N PRO A 68 4.44 -12.91 -20.25
CA PRO A 68 4.30 -14.35 -20.09
C PRO A 68 3.34 -14.67 -18.94
N PRO A 69 2.65 -15.81 -18.99
CA PRO A 69 1.72 -16.19 -17.94
C PRO A 69 2.44 -16.41 -16.59
N ASP A 70 1.74 -16.12 -15.49
CA ASP A 70 2.17 -16.53 -14.15
C ASP A 70 1.69 -17.94 -13.87
N ALA A 71 2.45 -18.93 -14.32
CA ALA A 71 2.05 -20.33 -14.20
C ALA A 71 1.96 -20.86 -12.73
N GLY A 72 1.90 -20.00 -11.70
CA GLY A 72 1.84 -20.42 -10.30
C GLY A 72 1.81 -19.29 -9.30
N ALA A 73 1.15 -18.17 -9.62
CA ALA A 73 0.45 -17.48 -8.55
C ALA A 73 -0.77 -18.33 -8.21
N GLU A 74 -0.97 -18.62 -6.93
CA GLU A 74 -2.13 -19.35 -6.45
C GLU A 74 -3.39 -18.48 -6.54
N ASP A 75 -4.56 -19.06 -6.23
CA ASP A 75 -5.76 -18.26 -6.07
C ASP A 75 -5.53 -17.27 -4.90
N PRO A 76 -5.67 -15.95 -5.09
CA PRO A 76 -5.52 -14.95 -4.03
C PRO A 76 -6.48 -15.15 -2.85
N GLY A 77 -7.48 -16.03 -2.96
CA GLY A 77 -8.52 -16.18 -1.95
C GLY A 77 -9.43 -14.95 -1.95
N GLU A 78 -9.89 -14.53 -0.77
CA GLU A 78 -10.80 -13.39 -0.63
C GLU A 78 -10.10 -12.15 -0.07
N LEU A 79 -10.18 -11.04 -0.82
CA LEU A 79 -9.80 -9.69 -0.40
C LEU A 79 -11.07 -8.87 -0.17
N ALA A 80 -11.72 -9.12 0.98
CA ALA A 80 -13.05 -8.59 1.29
C ALA A 80 -13.05 -7.07 1.49
N HIS A 81 -12.04 -6.51 2.14
CA HIS A 81 -11.93 -5.08 2.38
C HIS A 81 -11.62 -4.31 1.09
N VAL A 82 -10.79 -4.88 0.20
CA VAL A 82 -10.56 -4.34 -1.16
C VAL A 82 -11.86 -4.37 -1.97
N ARG A 83 -12.61 -5.48 -1.94
CA ARG A 83 -13.91 -5.58 -2.60
C ARG A 83 -14.86 -4.48 -2.11
N GLN A 84 -14.99 -4.34 -0.79
CA GLN A 84 -15.87 -3.34 -0.19
C GLN A 84 -15.45 -1.91 -0.59
N ALA A 85 -14.14 -1.60 -0.50
CA ALA A 85 -13.56 -0.31 -0.86
C ALA A 85 -13.85 0.07 -2.32
N ILE A 86 -13.76 -0.89 -3.25
CA ILE A 86 -14.02 -0.68 -4.68
C ILE A 86 -15.53 -0.55 -4.97
N GLN A 87 -16.35 -1.49 -4.49
CA GLN A 87 -17.77 -1.60 -4.87
C GLN A 87 -18.67 -0.58 -4.18
N THR A 88 -18.37 -0.23 -2.92
CA THR A 88 -19.23 0.64 -2.11
C THR A 88 -18.59 2.00 -1.86
N GLY A 89 -17.29 2.02 -1.55
CA GLY A 89 -16.58 3.24 -1.20
C GLY A 89 -16.12 4.06 -2.41
N HIS A 90 -15.94 3.42 -3.57
CA HIS A 90 -15.23 4.00 -4.73
C HIS A 90 -13.89 4.65 -4.35
N LEU A 91 -13.24 4.13 -3.30
CA LEU A 91 -12.04 4.67 -2.70
C LEU A 91 -11.19 3.51 -2.20
N LEU A 92 -9.99 3.34 -2.77
CA LEU A 92 -9.03 2.31 -2.40
C LEU A 92 -7.75 2.95 -1.87
N ARG A 93 -7.41 2.70 -0.61
CA ARG A 93 -6.18 3.16 0.04
C ARG A 93 -5.22 2.01 0.20
N ILE A 94 -4.11 2.08 -0.52
CA ILE A 94 -3.07 1.06 -0.56
C ILE A 94 -1.87 1.55 0.25
N ILE A 95 -1.37 0.72 1.15
CA ILE A 95 -0.05 0.88 1.75
C ILE A 95 0.92 -0.14 1.16
N THR A 96 2.14 0.29 0.87
CA THR A 96 3.23 -0.65 0.57
C THR A 96 4.14 -0.73 1.79
N LEU A 97 4.71 -1.89 2.07
CA LEU A 97 5.58 -2.12 3.24
C LEU A 97 6.83 -2.91 2.83
N GLY A 98 7.94 -2.65 3.52
CA GLY A 98 9.23 -3.31 3.26
C GLY A 98 10.07 -2.65 2.15
N PRO A 99 11.16 -3.29 1.73
CA PRO A 99 12.18 -2.66 0.89
C PRO A 99 11.74 -2.61 -0.58
N TRP A 100 10.94 -1.60 -0.91
CA TRP A 100 10.59 -1.27 -2.29
C TRP A 100 11.65 -0.42 -2.97
N GLY A 101 11.60 -0.38 -4.31
CA GLY A 101 12.36 0.59 -5.09
C GLY A 101 11.94 2.04 -4.81
N THR A 102 12.49 2.97 -5.57
CA THR A 102 12.25 4.42 -5.41
C THR A 102 10.75 4.75 -5.25
N PRO A 103 10.37 5.63 -4.29
CA PRO A 103 9.00 6.08 -4.12
C PRO A 103 8.47 6.66 -5.42
N ALA A 104 7.36 6.11 -5.94
CA ALA A 104 6.53 6.67 -6.98
C ALA A 104 7.26 7.45 -8.11
N SER A 105 7.53 6.82 -9.27
CA SER A 105 8.12 7.58 -10.39
C SER A 105 7.06 8.36 -11.16
N ARG A 106 6.81 9.61 -10.76
CA ARG A 106 6.07 10.61 -11.56
C ARG A 106 6.94 11.37 -12.55
N THR A 107 8.25 11.42 -12.29
CA THR A 107 9.17 12.32 -12.99
C THR A 107 9.84 11.66 -14.19
N GLY A 108 9.62 10.35 -14.41
CA GLY A 108 10.30 9.56 -15.45
C GLY A 108 11.82 9.40 -15.23
N LYS A 109 12.39 10.00 -14.19
CA LYS A 109 13.84 10.00 -13.91
C LYS A 109 14.31 8.72 -13.24
N ALA A 110 13.42 8.06 -12.50
CA ALA A 110 13.70 6.80 -11.81
C ALA A 110 12.86 5.67 -12.39
N MET A 111 13.39 4.44 -12.33
CA MET A 111 12.63 3.25 -12.69
C MET A 111 11.47 3.09 -11.70
N PRO A 112 10.20 3.07 -12.16
CA PRO A 112 9.05 2.94 -11.26
C PRO A 112 9.11 1.61 -10.49
N ALA A 113 8.69 1.62 -9.23
CA ALA A 113 8.54 0.41 -8.42
C ALA A 113 7.27 -0.37 -8.82
N VAL A 114 7.26 -1.68 -8.59
CA VAL A 114 6.12 -2.56 -8.92
C VAL A 114 4.81 -2.09 -8.25
N PRO A 115 4.78 -1.72 -6.96
CA PRO A 115 3.53 -1.23 -6.35
C PRO A 115 2.98 0.04 -6.98
N TRP A 116 3.87 0.96 -7.40
CA TRP A 116 3.44 2.18 -8.12
C TRP A 116 2.79 1.83 -9.46
N LEU A 117 3.46 1.00 -10.27
CA LEU A 117 2.90 0.54 -11.55
C LEU A 117 1.57 -0.18 -11.34
N THR A 118 1.47 -1.01 -10.29
CA THR A 118 0.25 -1.76 -9.94
C THR A 118 -0.89 -0.81 -9.63
N ALA A 119 -0.66 0.22 -8.80
CA ALA A 119 -1.68 1.20 -8.44
C ALA A 119 -2.14 2.04 -9.65
N VAL A 120 -1.23 2.39 -10.55
CA VAL A 120 -1.57 3.08 -11.81
C VAL A 120 -2.36 2.18 -12.76
N MET A 121 -2.02 0.90 -12.86
CA MET A 121 -2.80 -0.07 -13.65
C MET A 121 -4.17 -0.34 -13.05
N LEU A 122 -4.29 -0.42 -11.71
CA LEU A 122 -5.60 -0.46 -11.03
C LEU A 122 -6.44 0.77 -11.38
N LYS A 123 -5.84 1.98 -11.40
CA LYS A 123 -6.55 3.21 -11.80
C LYS A 123 -7.00 3.18 -13.25
N GLN A 124 -6.21 2.59 -14.14
CA GLN A 124 -6.58 2.40 -15.54
C GLN A 124 -7.75 1.41 -15.69
N ALA A 125 -7.75 0.33 -14.89
CA ALA A 125 -8.77 -0.71 -14.90
C ALA A 125 -10.08 -0.28 -14.22
N LEU A 126 -10.00 0.63 -13.24
CA LEU A 126 -11.11 1.13 -12.42
C LEU A 126 -11.12 2.68 -12.41
N PRO A 127 -11.46 3.33 -13.54
CA PRO A 127 -11.33 4.77 -13.72
C PRO A 127 -12.16 5.60 -12.73
N GLN A 128 -13.29 5.07 -12.29
CA GLN A 128 -14.22 5.68 -11.31
C GLN A 128 -13.80 5.51 -9.85
N VAL A 129 -12.83 4.64 -9.54
CA VAL A 129 -12.33 4.44 -8.17
C VAL A 129 -11.21 5.44 -7.90
N THR A 130 -11.29 6.16 -6.79
CA THR A 130 -10.19 6.99 -6.30
C THR A 130 -9.16 6.08 -5.63
N ILE A 131 -7.91 6.12 -6.07
CA ILE A 131 -6.85 5.25 -5.53
C ILE A 131 -5.79 6.12 -4.88
N PHE A 132 -5.51 5.86 -3.60
CA PHE A 132 -4.38 6.44 -2.89
C PHE A 132 -3.32 5.37 -2.64
N LEU A 133 -2.06 5.74 -2.83
CA LEU A 133 -0.92 4.91 -2.50
C LEU A 133 -0.04 5.62 -1.46
N SER A 134 0.19 4.96 -0.34
CA SER A 134 1.19 5.37 0.65
C SER A 134 2.36 4.38 0.60
N GLN A 135 3.48 4.82 0.06
CA GLN A 135 4.68 3.99 0.07
C GLN A 135 5.40 4.12 1.41
N GLN A 136 5.29 3.08 2.24
CA GLN A 136 6.04 2.94 3.48
C GLN A 136 7.12 1.88 3.29
N GLY A 137 8.29 2.11 3.89
CA GLY A 137 9.42 1.18 3.81
C GLY A 137 10.69 1.84 3.25
N ALA A 138 11.81 1.53 3.90
CA ALA A 138 13.13 2.00 3.53
C ALA A 138 13.96 0.91 2.83
N ARG A 139 14.98 1.33 2.09
CA ARG A 139 16.00 0.40 1.56
C ARG A 139 16.66 -0.32 2.73
N GLY A 140 16.68 -1.66 2.68
CA GLY A 140 17.28 -2.47 3.73
C GLY A 140 16.43 -2.61 5.00
N GLU A 141 15.14 -2.23 4.94
CA GLU A 141 14.19 -2.43 6.02
C GLU A 141 13.87 -3.93 6.19
N GLN A 142 13.88 -4.39 7.44
CA GLN A 142 13.58 -5.76 7.84
C GLN A 142 12.11 -5.89 8.23
N ALA A 143 11.56 -7.10 8.17
CA ALA A 143 10.21 -7.42 8.59
C ALA A 143 9.90 -6.95 10.01
N GLN A 144 10.84 -7.17 10.96
CA GLN A 144 10.67 -6.72 12.34
C GLN A 144 10.54 -5.20 12.43
N THR A 145 11.38 -4.46 11.71
CA THR A 145 11.31 -2.98 11.69
C THR A 145 10.00 -2.49 11.09
N THR A 146 9.48 -3.16 10.06
CA THR A 146 8.16 -2.87 9.53
C THR A 146 7.07 -3.14 10.58
N ALA A 147 7.08 -4.32 11.22
CA ALA A 147 6.10 -4.72 12.23
C ALA A 147 6.06 -3.74 13.41
N ASP A 148 7.22 -3.32 13.93
CA ASP A 148 7.35 -2.37 15.04
C ASP A 148 6.73 -1.00 14.72
N ARG A 149 6.72 -0.60 13.44
CA ARG A 149 6.20 0.69 12.98
C ARG A 149 4.71 0.68 12.67
N LEU A 150 4.13 -0.48 12.41
CA LEU A 150 2.71 -0.61 12.04
C LEU A 150 1.76 0.08 13.02
N PRO A 151 1.92 -0.01 14.35
CA PRO A 151 1.02 0.68 15.28
C PRO A 151 0.96 2.20 15.07
N SER A 152 2.09 2.83 14.74
CA SER A 152 2.12 4.26 14.44
C SER A 152 1.49 4.55 13.09
N ILE A 153 1.82 3.76 12.06
CA ILE A 153 1.31 3.93 10.69
C ILE A 153 -0.22 3.79 10.65
N LEU A 154 -0.75 2.75 11.31
CA LEU A 154 -2.17 2.42 11.33
C LEU A 154 -2.99 3.35 12.23
N LYS A 155 -2.34 4.04 13.17
CA LYS A 155 -2.97 5.10 13.97
C LYS A 155 -3.26 6.35 13.14
N ASP A 156 -2.38 6.67 12.19
CA ASP A 156 -2.46 7.89 11.40
C ASP A 156 -3.46 7.76 10.24
N ALA A 157 -3.70 6.55 9.73
CA ALA A 157 -4.63 6.30 8.64
C ALA A 157 -5.10 4.84 8.56
N HIS A 158 -6.29 4.65 7.99
CA HIS A 158 -6.78 3.34 7.58
C HIS A 158 -6.32 3.02 6.15
N TYR A 159 -5.98 1.76 5.90
CA TYR A 159 -5.65 1.21 4.60
C TYR A 159 -6.54 0.00 4.30
N ASP A 160 -6.99 -0.10 3.07
CA ASP A 160 -7.86 -1.20 2.63
C ASP A 160 -7.00 -2.39 2.14
N LEU A 161 -5.78 -2.10 1.65
CA LEU A 161 -4.82 -3.08 1.15
C LEU A 161 -3.39 -2.78 1.61
N ALA A 162 -2.69 -3.78 2.13
CA ALA A 162 -1.25 -3.76 2.37
C ALA A 162 -0.49 -4.66 1.39
N LEU A 163 0.40 -4.07 0.60
CA LEU A 163 1.36 -4.78 -0.24
C LEU A 163 2.69 -4.88 0.51
N TRP A 164 2.96 -6.02 1.14
CA TRP A 164 4.15 -6.17 1.99
C TRP A 164 5.19 -7.08 1.34
N GLN A 165 6.27 -6.46 0.86
CA GLN A 165 7.43 -7.21 0.39
C GLN A 165 8.38 -7.53 1.53
N SER A 166 8.81 -8.78 1.61
CA SER A 166 9.78 -9.19 2.63
C SER A 166 10.63 -10.40 2.20
N GLY A 167 11.64 -10.74 3.00
CA GLY A 167 12.49 -11.92 2.80
C GLY A 167 13.85 -11.62 2.16
N THR A 168 13.97 -10.54 1.37
CA THR A 168 15.25 -10.20 0.71
C THR A 168 16.32 -9.79 1.71
N VAL A 169 15.99 -8.91 2.66
CA VAL A 169 16.97 -8.39 3.62
C VAL A 169 17.33 -9.46 4.65
N GLU A 170 16.34 -10.27 5.02
CA GLU A 170 16.51 -11.40 5.91
C GLU A 170 17.46 -12.45 5.30
N ALA A 171 17.23 -12.82 4.03
CA ALA A 171 18.11 -13.71 3.28
C ALA A 171 19.52 -13.15 3.09
N GLU A 172 19.65 -11.88 2.69
CA GLU A 172 20.95 -11.22 2.53
C GLU A 172 21.79 -11.20 3.81
N ARG A 173 21.12 -11.13 4.98
CA ARG A 173 21.77 -11.08 6.30
C ARG A 173 21.80 -12.41 7.02
N ASN A 174 21.33 -13.49 6.37
CA ASN A 174 21.23 -14.83 6.93
C ASN A 174 20.55 -14.84 8.31
N MET A 175 19.42 -14.13 8.42
CA MET A 175 18.65 -14.05 9.66
C MET A 175 17.93 -15.37 9.96
N PRO A 176 17.70 -15.72 11.24
CA PRO A 176 16.95 -16.93 11.57
C PRO A 176 15.54 -16.91 10.94
N PRO A 177 15.13 -17.92 10.15
CA PRO A 177 13.80 -17.97 9.54
C PRO A 177 12.65 -17.93 10.57
N SER A 178 12.88 -18.47 11.78
CA SER A 178 11.91 -18.39 12.87
C SER A 178 11.67 -16.96 13.37
N ALA A 179 12.74 -16.17 13.53
CA ALA A 179 12.62 -14.76 13.92
C ALA A 179 11.96 -13.94 12.81
N TYR A 180 12.22 -14.29 11.56
CA TYR A 180 11.53 -13.69 10.41
C TYR A 180 10.03 -14.01 10.42
N TYR A 181 9.67 -15.29 10.60
CA TYR A 181 8.28 -15.72 10.72
C TYR A 181 7.55 -15.02 11.87
N ASP A 182 8.17 -14.91 13.05
CA ASP A 182 7.57 -14.23 14.21
C ASP A 182 7.27 -12.76 13.91
N ALA A 183 8.18 -12.06 13.21
CA ALA A 183 7.98 -10.69 12.77
C ALA A 183 6.85 -10.54 11.75
N LEU A 184 6.78 -11.45 10.77
CA LEU A 184 5.67 -11.50 9.81
C LEU A 184 4.33 -11.72 10.51
N LYS A 185 4.26 -12.72 11.40
CA LYS A 185 3.07 -13.06 12.16
C LYS A 185 2.55 -11.88 12.99
N ASP A 186 3.44 -11.17 13.69
CA ASP A 186 3.07 -9.98 14.45
C ASP A 186 2.51 -8.88 13.53
N GLY A 187 3.22 -8.57 12.43
CA GLY A 187 2.78 -7.55 11.49
C GLY A 187 1.45 -7.88 10.79
N VAL A 188 1.28 -9.14 10.37
CA VAL A 188 0.03 -9.67 9.79
C VAL A 188 -1.11 -9.51 10.79
N GLY A 189 -0.91 -9.93 12.04
CA GLY A 189 -1.91 -9.78 13.09
C GLY A 189 -2.36 -8.33 13.31
N ARG A 190 -1.42 -7.38 13.25
CA ARG A 190 -1.71 -5.93 13.36
C ARG A 190 -2.53 -5.40 12.19
N LEU A 191 -2.18 -5.79 10.96
CA LEU A 191 -2.89 -5.38 9.74
C LEU A 191 -4.31 -5.97 9.69
N LEU A 192 -4.47 -7.25 10.00
CA LEU A 192 -5.79 -7.89 10.09
C LEU A 192 -6.66 -7.23 11.16
N SER A 193 -6.09 -6.92 12.33
CA SER A 193 -6.81 -6.20 13.40
C SER A 193 -7.25 -4.78 13.00
N ALA A 194 -6.63 -4.21 11.96
CA ALA A 194 -6.99 -2.92 11.40
C ALA A 194 -7.97 -3.02 10.22
N ASN A 195 -8.50 -4.22 9.92
CA ASN A 195 -9.36 -4.50 8.76
C ASN A 195 -8.68 -4.16 7.42
N THR A 196 -7.39 -4.47 7.31
CA THR A 196 -6.62 -4.30 6.07
C THR A 196 -6.37 -5.66 5.44
N ASP A 197 -6.80 -5.85 4.18
CA ASP A 197 -6.41 -7.04 3.42
C ASP A 197 -4.91 -7.01 3.13
N ILE A 198 -4.27 -8.17 3.09
CA ILE A 198 -2.82 -8.26 2.98
C ILE A 198 -2.46 -9.07 1.74
N VAL A 199 -1.55 -8.53 0.93
CA VAL A 199 -0.81 -9.32 -0.07
C VAL A 199 0.66 -9.33 0.35
N LEU A 200 1.10 -10.47 0.88
CA LEU A 200 2.49 -10.76 1.12
C LEU A 200 3.19 -11.02 -0.21
N ILE A 201 4.38 -10.44 -0.39
CA ILE A 201 5.16 -10.51 -1.63
C ILE A 201 6.56 -10.98 -1.26
N ASP A 202 6.95 -12.16 -1.75
CA ASP A 202 8.25 -12.74 -1.46
C ASP A 202 9.42 -11.98 -2.14
N LEU A 203 10.64 -12.40 -1.83
CA LEU A 203 11.87 -11.89 -2.40
C LEU A 203 11.96 -12.07 -3.93
N PRO A 204 12.63 -11.18 -4.69
CA PRO A 204 12.74 -11.36 -6.12
C PRO A 204 13.74 -12.49 -6.43
N TYR A 205 13.50 -13.26 -7.48
CA TYR A 205 14.49 -14.24 -7.95
C TYR A 205 15.80 -13.55 -8.33
N SER A 206 16.90 -13.95 -7.68
CA SER A 206 18.24 -13.40 -7.87
C SER A 206 19.27 -14.51 -7.88
N HIS A 207 19.90 -14.76 -9.04
CA HIS A 207 20.98 -15.73 -9.15
C HIS A 207 22.11 -15.48 -8.13
N LEU A 208 22.45 -14.20 -7.90
CA LEU A 208 23.52 -13.83 -6.98
C LEU A 208 23.16 -14.20 -5.54
N LEU A 209 21.95 -13.85 -5.09
CA LEU A 209 21.48 -14.17 -3.74
C LEU A 209 21.50 -15.69 -3.50
N ASN A 210 21.02 -16.46 -4.48
CA ASN A 210 20.95 -17.92 -4.40
C ASN A 210 22.32 -18.62 -4.36
N THR A 211 23.44 -17.89 -4.56
CA THR A 211 24.78 -18.46 -4.41
C THR A 211 25.26 -18.53 -2.95
N TYR A 212 24.67 -17.74 -2.06
CA TYR A 212 25.11 -17.64 -0.66
C TYR A 212 23.97 -17.63 0.38
N ALA A 213 22.70 -17.60 -0.06
CA ALA A 213 21.53 -17.75 0.78
C ALA A 213 20.60 -18.82 0.19
N ASP A 214 19.85 -19.50 1.06
CA ASP A 214 18.77 -20.40 0.66
C ASP A 214 17.44 -19.62 0.69
N PRO A 215 16.89 -19.21 -0.48
CA PRO A 215 15.65 -18.44 -0.53
C PRO A 215 14.44 -19.24 -0.02
N THR A 216 14.48 -20.57 -0.13
CA THR A 216 13.33 -21.43 0.21
C THR A 216 12.95 -21.31 1.68
N LEU A 217 13.93 -21.14 2.57
CA LEU A 217 13.69 -20.92 4.00
C LEU A 217 12.86 -19.66 4.30
N TYR A 218 12.96 -18.63 3.46
CA TYR A 218 12.23 -17.38 3.62
C TYR A 218 10.91 -17.40 2.86
N GLU A 219 10.81 -18.14 1.75
CA GLU A 219 9.56 -18.46 1.07
C GLU A 219 8.63 -19.26 2.00
N ASP A 220 9.13 -20.33 2.62
CA ASP A 220 8.39 -21.17 3.58
C ASP A 220 7.85 -20.37 4.77
N ALA A 221 8.62 -19.38 5.25
CA ALA A 221 8.20 -18.52 6.35
C ALA A 221 7.06 -17.57 5.94
N LEU A 222 7.09 -17.07 4.70
CA LEU A 222 6.00 -16.26 4.14
C LEU A 222 4.74 -17.08 3.90
N GLU A 223 4.87 -18.28 3.33
CA GLU A 223 3.77 -19.22 3.14
C GLU A 223 3.06 -19.53 4.47
N GLN A 224 3.83 -19.84 5.51
CA GLN A 224 3.27 -20.08 6.85
C GLN A 224 2.59 -18.83 7.44
N ALA A 225 3.08 -17.63 7.14
CA ALA A 225 2.46 -16.38 7.60
C ALA A 225 1.20 -16.01 6.80
N ALA A 226 1.03 -16.56 5.60
CA ALA A 226 -0.11 -16.32 4.71
C ALA A 226 -1.31 -17.24 4.96
N VAL A 227 -1.21 -18.20 5.89
CA VAL A 227 -2.30 -19.13 6.24
C VAL A 227 -3.61 -18.46 6.69
N PRO A 228 -3.62 -17.36 7.47
CA PRO A 228 -4.87 -16.75 7.92
C PRO A 228 -5.73 -16.18 6.78
N ASP A 229 -7.05 -16.24 6.93
CA ASP A 229 -7.98 -15.57 6.00
C ASP A 229 -7.68 -14.06 5.92
N GLY A 230 -7.89 -13.46 4.74
CA GLY A 230 -7.57 -12.06 4.46
C GLY A 230 -6.08 -11.80 4.19
N VAL A 231 -5.27 -12.86 4.10
CA VAL A 231 -3.85 -12.80 3.70
C VAL A 231 -3.65 -13.62 2.44
N ALA A 232 -3.19 -12.97 1.37
CA ALA A 232 -2.83 -13.61 0.13
C ALA A 232 -1.30 -13.61 -0.04
N LEU A 233 -0.74 -14.67 -0.61
CA LEU A 233 0.66 -14.73 -1.00
C LEU A 233 0.80 -14.56 -2.50
N TYR A 234 1.58 -13.57 -2.92
CA TYR A 234 1.97 -13.37 -4.31
C TYR A 234 3.41 -13.88 -4.51
N PRO A 235 3.60 -15.03 -5.18
CA PRO A 235 4.88 -15.74 -5.26
C PRO A 235 5.79 -15.17 -6.36
N ARG A 236 6.33 -13.97 -6.11
CA ARG A 236 7.14 -13.22 -7.08
C ARG A 236 8.44 -13.96 -7.41
N PHE A 237 9.07 -14.65 -6.47
CA PHE A 237 10.27 -15.44 -6.71
C PHE A 237 10.00 -16.46 -7.82
N ASP A 238 8.93 -17.23 -7.68
CA ASP A 238 8.58 -18.32 -8.58
C ASP A 238 8.09 -17.87 -9.95
N ILE A 239 7.36 -16.76 -10.00
CA ILE A 239 7.00 -16.10 -11.26
C ILE A 239 8.27 -15.71 -12.04
N ILE A 240 9.17 -14.94 -11.42
CA ILE A 240 10.38 -14.46 -12.10
C ILE A 240 11.31 -15.62 -12.44
N ARG A 241 11.49 -16.58 -11.53
CA ARG A 241 12.32 -17.79 -11.73
C ARG A 241 11.89 -18.53 -12.99
N ARG A 242 10.59 -18.73 -13.19
CA ARG A 242 10.07 -19.44 -14.38
C ARG A 242 10.22 -18.63 -15.64
N TRP A 243 9.91 -17.34 -15.63
CA TRP A 243 10.12 -16.49 -16.81
C TRP A 243 11.58 -16.54 -17.28
N VAL A 244 12.52 -16.50 -16.34
CA VAL A 244 13.96 -16.58 -16.61
C VAL A 244 14.39 -17.97 -17.08
N THR A 245 13.98 -19.04 -16.38
CA THR A 245 14.45 -20.42 -16.66
C THR A 245 13.84 -21.02 -17.91
N THR A 246 12.64 -20.59 -18.31
CA THR A 246 11.99 -21.00 -19.57
C THR A 246 12.40 -20.15 -20.77
N GLY A 247 13.13 -19.04 -20.54
CA GLY A 247 13.50 -18.09 -21.58
C GLY A 247 12.35 -17.18 -22.05
N ALA A 248 11.21 -17.17 -21.34
CA ALA A 248 10.09 -16.29 -21.64
C ALA A 248 10.42 -14.80 -21.41
N MET A 249 11.37 -14.51 -20.51
CA MET A 249 11.98 -13.18 -20.37
C MET A 249 13.49 -13.27 -20.18
N PRO A 250 14.26 -12.29 -20.68
CA PRO A 250 15.71 -12.30 -20.60
C PRO A 250 16.20 -12.07 -19.17
N ARG A 251 17.33 -12.68 -18.82
CA ARG A 251 18.02 -12.35 -17.55
C ARG A 251 18.52 -10.91 -17.58
N HIS A 252 18.64 -10.30 -16.40
CA HIS A 252 19.21 -8.95 -16.23
C HIS A 252 20.67 -8.80 -16.70
N THR A 253 21.28 -9.83 -17.27
CA THR A 253 22.66 -9.85 -17.77
C THR A 253 22.77 -10.40 -19.20
N GLU A 254 21.66 -10.65 -19.90
CA GLU A 254 21.65 -11.39 -21.18
C GLU A 254 21.32 -10.50 -22.39
N GLY A 255 22.15 -10.60 -23.44
CA GLY A 255 21.88 -10.05 -24.77
C GLY A 255 22.31 -8.60 -25.04
N HIS A 256 21.80 -8.04 -26.13
CA HIS A 256 22.03 -6.65 -26.57
C HIS A 256 21.05 -5.63 -25.97
N ILE A 257 20.09 -6.09 -25.16
CA ILE A 257 19.11 -5.24 -24.49
C ILE A 257 19.77 -4.63 -23.25
N ARG A 258 19.56 -3.34 -23.00
CA ARG A 258 20.13 -2.69 -21.81
C ARG A 258 19.47 -3.29 -20.57
N VAL A 259 20.26 -3.61 -19.54
CA VAL A 259 19.79 -4.16 -18.25
C VAL A 259 18.58 -3.42 -17.68
N LYS A 260 18.56 -2.09 -17.85
CA LYS A 260 17.45 -1.24 -17.42
C LYS A 260 16.14 -1.53 -18.16
N ASP A 261 16.19 -1.84 -19.46
CA ASP A 261 15.01 -2.11 -20.26
C ASP A 261 14.42 -3.48 -19.88
N ILE A 262 15.28 -4.48 -19.63
CA ILE A 262 14.88 -5.79 -19.07
C ILE A 262 14.21 -5.61 -17.70
N ALA A 263 14.81 -4.80 -16.82
CA ALA A 263 14.24 -4.54 -15.52
C ALA A 263 12.89 -3.82 -15.59
N LEU A 264 12.72 -2.91 -16.54
CA LEU A 264 11.43 -2.28 -16.79
C LEU A 264 10.39 -3.30 -17.24
N GLN A 265 10.73 -4.19 -18.17
CA GLN A 265 9.83 -5.23 -18.65
C GLN A 265 9.38 -6.15 -17.50
N HIS A 266 10.29 -6.67 -16.69
CA HIS A 266 9.95 -7.48 -15.51
C HIS A 266 8.98 -6.74 -14.58
N ARG A 267 9.25 -5.46 -14.28
CA ARG A 267 8.41 -4.68 -13.38
C ARG A 267 7.03 -4.40 -13.94
N VAL A 268 6.91 -4.13 -15.24
CA VAL A 268 5.62 -3.92 -15.90
C VAL A 268 4.79 -5.20 -15.88
N CYS A 269 5.40 -6.35 -16.19
CA CYS A 269 4.68 -7.63 -16.16
C CYS A 269 4.27 -8.04 -14.75
N LEU A 270 5.15 -7.90 -13.76
CA LEU A 270 4.80 -8.16 -12.36
C LEU A 270 3.69 -7.24 -11.86
N ALA A 271 3.72 -5.97 -12.23
CA ALA A 271 2.68 -5.03 -11.82
C ALA A 271 1.32 -5.35 -12.45
N ARG A 272 1.32 -5.78 -13.72
CA ARG A 272 0.12 -6.24 -14.41
C ARG A 272 -0.43 -7.48 -13.73
N SER A 273 0.41 -8.48 -13.52
CA SER A 273 0.07 -9.69 -12.77
C SER A 273 -0.54 -9.38 -11.40
N LEU A 274 0.16 -8.60 -10.58
CA LEU A 274 -0.28 -8.24 -9.24
C LEU A 274 -1.61 -7.48 -9.25
N MET A 275 -1.85 -6.61 -10.25
CA MET A 275 -3.15 -5.96 -10.44
C MET A 275 -4.25 -7.02 -10.68
N HIS A 276 -4.03 -7.97 -11.59
CA HIS A 276 -5.00 -9.03 -11.86
C HIS A 276 -5.25 -9.91 -10.63
N PHE A 277 -4.19 -10.25 -9.88
CA PHE A 277 -4.27 -11.00 -8.62
C PHE A 277 -5.14 -10.27 -7.58
N ILE A 278 -4.93 -8.96 -7.39
CA ILE A 278 -5.75 -8.15 -6.47
C ILE A 278 -7.22 -8.10 -6.93
N LEU A 279 -7.48 -7.87 -8.22
CA LEU A 279 -8.85 -7.81 -8.74
C LEU A 279 -9.58 -9.15 -8.65
N GLN A 280 -8.86 -10.27 -8.88
CA GLN A 280 -9.40 -11.61 -8.69
C GLN A 280 -9.79 -11.86 -7.24
N GLY A 281 -8.91 -11.55 -6.27
CA GLY A 281 -9.23 -11.73 -4.85
C GLY A 281 -10.38 -10.85 -4.37
N ALA A 282 -10.51 -9.66 -4.97
CA ALA A 282 -11.64 -8.77 -4.74
C ALA A 282 -12.93 -9.20 -5.47
N GLY A 283 -12.88 -10.19 -6.38
CA GLY A 283 -14.03 -10.58 -7.20
C GLY A 283 -14.49 -9.48 -8.18
N ILE A 284 -13.56 -8.63 -8.63
CA ILE A 284 -13.84 -7.48 -9.51
C ILE A 284 -13.42 -7.80 -10.94
N THR A 285 -14.33 -7.58 -11.88
CA THR A 285 -14.01 -7.59 -13.31
C THR A 285 -13.57 -6.18 -13.73
N PRO A 286 -12.42 -6.01 -14.40
CA PRO A 286 -11.97 -4.71 -14.90
C PRO A 286 -13.02 -4.05 -15.80
N GLU A 287 -13.17 -2.72 -15.71
CA GLU A 287 -14.08 -1.98 -16.60
C GLU A 287 -13.45 -1.72 -17.96
N ASN A 288 -12.12 -1.56 -17.99
CA ASN A 288 -11.35 -1.44 -19.21
C ASN A 288 -10.46 -2.70 -19.38
N PRO A 289 -10.84 -3.65 -20.26
CA PRO A 289 -10.13 -4.91 -20.43
C PRO A 289 -8.83 -4.77 -21.25
N ALA A 290 -8.38 -3.55 -21.57
CA ALA A 290 -7.23 -3.28 -22.45
C ALA A 290 -5.86 -3.80 -21.93
N THR A 291 -5.82 -4.61 -20.87
CA THR A 291 -4.65 -5.37 -20.46
C THR A 291 -4.92 -6.87 -20.65
N PRO A 292 -4.53 -7.46 -21.80
CA PRO A 292 -4.53 -8.90 -21.95
C PRO A 292 -3.48 -9.48 -21.00
N TYR A 293 -3.94 -9.96 -19.86
CA TYR A 293 -3.16 -10.78 -18.95
C TYR A 293 -4.06 -11.89 -18.42
N PRO A 294 -3.75 -13.16 -18.71
CA PRO A 294 -4.53 -14.25 -18.16
C PRO A 294 -4.36 -14.23 -16.62
N PRO A 295 -5.47 -14.37 -15.86
CA PRO A 295 -5.35 -14.47 -14.42
C PRO A 295 -4.50 -15.70 -14.05
N PRO A 296 -3.82 -15.67 -12.89
CA PRO A 296 -3.03 -16.80 -12.41
C PRO A 296 -3.81 -18.12 -12.45
N GLY A 297 -3.18 -19.18 -12.96
CA GLY A 297 -3.74 -20.53 -12.93
C GLY A 297 -4.86 -20.86 -13.94
N LYS A 298 -5.03 -20.09 -15.02
CA LYS A 298 -5.88 -20.47 -16.17
C LYS A 298 -5.10 -21.04 -17.35
#